data_AF-A0A958C1Q0-F1
#
_entry.id   AF-A0A958C1Q0-F1
#
_cell.length_a   1.000
_cell.length_b   1.000
_cell.length_c   1.000
_cell.angle_alpha   90.00
_cell.angle_beta   90.00
_cell.angle_gamma   90.00
#
_symmetry.space_group_name_H-M   'P 1'
#
loop_
_entity.id
_entity.type
_entity.pdbx_description
1 polymer ?
#
loop_
_entity_poly.entity_id
_entity_poly.type
_entity_poly.pdbx_seq_one_letter_code
_entity_poly.pdbx_strand_id
1 'polypeptide(L)'
;LGRALQAVVMSYDIERIVLGGGVTRSGQAFLQPILAAWQQLRQSSPLAEAMLNPDMLILADPNRNMGAWGAAALAENKFSRM
;
A
#
# COMPACT_ATOMS: atom_id res chain seq x y z
N LEU A 1 11.69 -1.34 -0.14
CA LEU A 1 10.21 -1.25 -0.17
C LEU A 1 9.61 -1.85 -1.46
N GLY A 2 9.98 -1.39 -2.67
CA GLY A 2 9.41 -1.92 -3.93
C GLY A 2 9.42 -3.45 -4.06
N ARG A 3 10.55 -4.13 -3.78
CA ARG A 3 10.62 -5.61 -3.78
C ARG A 3 9.70 -6.27 -2.77
N ALA A 4 9.51 -5.67 -1.60
CA ALA A 4 8.62 -6.20 -0.57
C ALA A 4 7.16 -6.09 -1.02
N LEU A 5 6.78 -4.95 -1.61
CA LEU A 5 5.46 -4.75 -2.18
C LEU A 5 5.18 -5.74 -3.33
N GLN A 6 6.15 -5.96 -4.23
CA GLN A 6 6.04 -6.98 -5.28
C GLN A 6 5.84 -8.37 -4.69
N ALA A 7 6.62 -8.76 -3.68
CA ALA A 7 6.48 -10.08 -3.07
C ALA A 7 5.07 -10.30 -2.50
N VAL A 8 4.47 -9.28 -1.88
CA VAL A 8 3.09 -9.34 -1.37
C VAL A 8 2.09 -9.49 -2.52
N VAL A 9 2.17 -8.67 -3.57
CA VAL A 9 1.26 -8.77 -4.73
C VAL A 9 1.41 -10.09 -5.49
N MET A 10 2.61 -10.65 -5.53
CA MET A 10 2.85 -11.95 -6.19
C MET A 10 2.39 -13.14 -5.35
N SER A 11 2.22 -12.95 -4.04
CA SER A 11 1.81 -14.01 -3.12
C SER A 11 0.32 -13.97 -2.79
N TYR A 12 -0.31 -12.80 -2.91
CA TYR A 12 -1.69 -12.55 -2.56
C TYR A 12 -2.37 -11.76 -3.69
N ASP A 13 -3.63 -12.08 -3.98
CA ASP A 13 -4.44 -11.33 -4.95
C ASP A 13 -4.85 -9.97 -4.38
N ILE A 14 -3.90 -9.03 -4.38
CA ILE A 14 -4.07 -7.69 -3.82
C ILE A 14 -4.72 -6.79 -4.87
N GLU A 15 -5.81 -6.12 -4.50
CA GLU A 15 -6.44 -5.10 -5.34
C GLU A 15 -5.79 -3.72 -5.16
N ARG A 16 -5.38 -3.40 -3.92
CA ARG A 16 -4.87 -2.06 -3.56
C ARG A 16 -3.88 -2.11 -2.41
N ILE A 17 -2.88 -1.24 -2.48
CA ILE A 17 -1.86 -1.01 -1.46
C ILE A 17 -1.98 0.43 -0.99
N VAL A 18 -2.24 0.60 0.31
CA VAL A 18 -2.32 1.93 0.94
C VAL A 18 -1.08 2.15 1.80
N LEU A 19 -0.27 3.14 1.41
CA LEU A 19 0.94 3.54 2.12
C LEU A 19 0.61 4.60 3.18
N GLY A 20 0.61 4.19 4.45
CA GLY A 20 0.30 5.04 5.61
C GLY A 20 1.50 5.31 6.53
N GLY A 21 1.23 5.97 7.66
CA GLY A 21 2.19 6.21 8.74
C GLY A 21 2.82 7.61 8.74
N GLY A 22 3.92 7.78 9.48
CA GLY A 22 4.58 9.08 9.64
C GLY A 22 5.12 9.70 8.34
N VAL A 23 5.33 8.87 7.32
CA VAL A 23 5.86 9.27 6.00
C VAL A 23 4.81 9.83 5.05
N THR A 24 3.51 9.67 5.36
CA THR A 24 2.43 10.12 4.47
C THR A 24 2.43 11.63 4.27
N ARG A 25 2.91 12.42 5.24
CA ARG A 25 3.07 13.88 5.11
C ARG A 25 4.10 14.30 4.06
N SER A 26 5.06 13.43 3.74
CA SER A 26 6.03 13.66 2.67
C SER A 26 5.41 13.53 1.28
N GLY A 27 4.18 13.00 1.18
CA GLY A 27 3.38 13.00 -0.04
C GLY A 27 4.13 12.43 -1.24
N GLN A 28 4.09 13.16 -2.35
CA GLN A 28 4.72 12.74 -3.59
C GLN A 28 6.23 12.53 -3.49
N ALA A 29 6.93 13.28 -2.62
CA ALA A 29 8.37 13.08 -2.43
C ALA A 29 8.70 11.68 -1.87
N PHE A 30 7.76 11.07 -1.13
CA PHE A 30 7.88 9.69 -0.68
C PHE A 30 7.34 8.68 -1.72
N LEU A 31 6.24 9.00 -2.41
CA LEU A 31 5.61 8.07 -3.37
C LEU A 31 6.42 7.89 -4.65
N GLN A 32 7.01 8.96 -5.19
CA GLN A 32 7.69 8.93 -6.49
C GLN A 32 8.85 7.92 -6.56
N PRO A 33 9.77 7.85 -5.58
CA PRO A 33 10.82 6.81 -5.58
C PRO A 33 10.26 5.38 -5.57
N ILE A 34 9.10 5.17 -4.93
CA ILE A 34 8.44 3.86 -4.87
C ILE A 34 7.84 3.52 -6.23
N LEU A 35 7.16 4.46 -6.88
CA LEU A 35 6.61 4.30 -8.23
C LEU A 35 7.72 4.04 -9.27
N ALA A 36 8.85 4.72 -9.16
CA ALA A 36 10.00 4.48 -10.04
C ALA A 36 10.55 3.06 -9.87
N ALA A 37 10.77 2.61 -8.63
CA ALA A 37 11.20 1.24 -8.36
C ALA A 37 10.14 0.22 -8.81
N TRP A 38 8.85 0.53 -8.63
CA TRP A 38 7.74 -0.29 -9.09
C TRP A 38 7.76 -0.49 -10.60
N GLN A 39 7.95 0.58 -11.35
CA GLN A 39 8.05 0.54 -12.81
C GLN A 39 9.24 -0.29 -13.29
N GLN A 40 10.38 -0.25 -12.58
CA GLN A 40 11.52 -1.13 -12.87
C GLN A 40 11.18 -2.61 -12.62
N LEU A 41 10.46 -2.92 -11.54
CA LEU A 41 10.07 -4.30 -11.22
C LEU A 41 9.06 -4.88 -12.22
N ARG A 42 8.16 -4.05 -12.76
CA ARG A 42 7.24 -4.43 -13.84
C ARG A 42 7.95 -4.99 -15.06
N GLN A 43 9.12 -4.44 -15.40
CA GLN A 43 9.90 -4.83 -16.57
C GLN A 43 10.64 -6.17 -16.39
N SER A 44 10.54 -6.81 -15.22
CA SER A 44 11.26 -8.06 -14.94
C SER A 44 10.65 -9.29 -15.62
N SER A 45 9.34 -9.28 -15.91
CA SER A 45 8.66 -10.38 -16.62
C SER A 45 7.26 -9.95 -17.08
N PRO A 46 6.64 -10.64 -18.06
CA PRO A 46 5.25 -10.38 -18.45
C PRO A 46 4.25 -10.53 -17.29
N LEU A 47 4.51 -11.47 -16.37
CA LEU A 47 3.70 -11.64 -15.17
C LEU A 47 3.80 -10.42 -14.24
N ALA A 48 5.02 -9.89 -14.03
CA ALA A 48 5.22 -8.69 -13.24
C ALA A 48 4.59 -7.45 -13.87
N GLU A 49 4.63 -7.35 -15.19
CA GLU A 49 3.95 -6.27 -15.91
C GLU A 49 2.43 -6.30 -15.69
N ALA A 50 1.82 -7.49 -15.75
CA ALA A 50 0.39 -7.72 -15.59
C ALA A 50 -0.10 -7.55 -14.14
N MET A 51 0.69 -8.00 -13.16
CA MET A 51 0.28 -8.02 -11.75
C MET A 51 0.58 -6.71 -11.01
N LEU A 52 1.64 -6.00 -11.37
CA LEU A 52 2.08 -4.82 -10.63
C LEU A 52 1.49 -3.55 -11.24
N ASN A 53 0.16 -3.39 -11.21
CA ASN A 53 -0.50 -2.19 -11.72
C ASN A 53 -0.09 -0.94 -10.87
N PRO A 54 0.42 0.15 -11.48
CA PRO A 54 0.79 1.36 -10.75
C PRO A 54 -0.35 1.99 -9.93
N ASP A 55 -1.61 1.87 -10.39
CA ASP A 55 -2.77 2.47 -9.74
C ASP A 55 -3.15 1.76 -8.42
N MET A 56 -2.53 0.62 -8.13
CA MET A 56 -2.67 -0.07 -6.85
C MET A 56 -1.99 0.68 -5.72
N LEU A 57 -0.97 1.48 -6.01
CA LEU A 57 -0.18 2.19 -5.00
C LEU A 57 -0.77 3.57 -4.72
N ILE A 58 -1.41 3.72 -3.56
CA ILE A 58 -1.93 5.00 -3.11
C ILE A 58 -1.34 5.40 -1.75
N LEU A 59 -1.21 6.70 -1.52
CA LEU A 59 -0.94 7.23 -0.19
C LEU A 59 -2.23 7.35 0.60
N ALA A 60 -2.17 7.02 1.89
CA ALA A 60 -3.26 7.35 2.79
C ALA A 60 -3.46 8.88 2.86
N ASP A 61 -4.64 9.32 3.29
CA ASP A 61 -4.86 10.74 3.59
C ASP A 61 -3.97 11.15 4.78
N PRO A 62 -3.03 12.11 4.62
CA PRO A 62 -2.13 12.54 5.69
C PRO A 62 -2.86 13.20 6.86
N ASN A 63 -4.10 13.66 6.67
CA ASN A 63 -4.91 14.29 7.72
C ASN A 63 -5.72 13.27 8.53
N ARG A 64 -5.76 12.00 8.09
CA ARG A 64 -6.39 10.92 8.84
C ARG A 64 -5.36 10.16 9.65
N ASN A 65 -5.59 10.08 10.96
CA ASN A 65 -4.85 9.15 11.81
C ASN A 65 -5.37 7.72 11.58
N MET A 66 -4.85 7.07 10.53
CA MET A 66 -5.26 5.71 10.15
C MET A 66 -5.02 4.69 11.28
N GLY A 67 -4.03 4.91 12.14
CA GLY A 67 -3.78 4.06 13.31
C GLY A 67 -4.90 4.15 14.34
N ALA A 68 -5.35 5.37 14.67
CA ALA A 68 -6.47 5.58 15.58
C ALA A 68 -7.79 5.02 15.02
N TRP A 69 -8.08 5.28 13.74
CA TRP A 69 -9.27 4.74 13.07
C TRP A 69 -9.25 3.21 13.00
N GLY A 70 -8.11 2.60 12.71
CA GLY A 70 -7.95 1.15 12.72
C GLY A 70 -8.18 0.56 14.12
N ALA A 71 -7.63 1.18 15.16
CA ALA A 71 -7.84 0.75 16.54
C ALA A 71 -9.32 0.84 16.95
N ALA A 72 -10.00 1.93 16.60
CA ALA A 72 -11.42 2.11 16.87
C ALA A 72 -12.28 1.04 16.17
N ALA A 73 -12.02 0.78 14.88
CA ALA A 73 -12.75 -0.25 14.11
C ALA A 73 -12.51 -1.66 14.66
N LEU A 74 -11.29 -1.96 15.12
CA LEU A 74 -10.98 -3.24 15.77
C LEU A 74 -11.70 -3.38 17.11
N ALA A 75 -11.78 -2.30 17.90
CA ALA A 75 -12.50 -2.30 19.17
C ALA A 75 -14.01 -2.53 18.94
N GLU A 76 -14.61 -1.80 18.00
CA GLU A 76 -16.02 -1.98 17.60
C GLU A 76 -16.32 -3.42 17.18
N ASN A 77 -15.48 -4.01 16.31
CA ASN A 77 -15.67 -5.40 15.88
C ASN A 77 -15.61 -6.40 17.05
N LYS A 78 -14.70 -6.18 18.02
CA LYS A 78 -14.63 -7.00 19.23
C LYS A 78 -15.91 -6.91 20.07
N PHE A 79 -16.47 -5.71 20.22
CA PHE A 79 -17.70 -5.52 20.99
C PHE A 79 -18.92 -6.13 20.28
N SER A 80 -19.03 -6.02 18.95
CA SER A 80 -20.15 -6.59 18.19
C SER A 80 -20.15 -8.13 18.12
N ARG A 81 -19.04 -8.78 18.52
CA ARG A 81 -18.90 -10.25 18.56
C ARG A 81 -19.12 -10.86 19.95
N MET A 82 -19.36 -10.04 20.98
CA MET A 82 -19.72 -10.47 22.33
C MET A 82 -21.23 -10.45 22.51
#